data_AF-A0A6A5DWG3-F1
#
_entry.id   AF-A0A6A5DWG3-F1
#
_cell.length_a   1.000
_cell.length_b   1.000
_cell.length_c   1.000
_cell.angle_alpha   90.00
_cell.angle_beta   90.00
_cell.angle_gamma   90.00
#
_symmetry.space_group_name_H-M   'P 1'
#
loop_
_entity.id
_entity.type
_entity.pdbx_description
1 polymer ?
#
loop_
_entity_poly.entity_id
_entity_poly.type
_entity_poly.pdbx_seq_one_letter_code
_entity_poly.pdbx_strand_id
1 'polypeptide(L)'
;MDYCYTTPSGNPNDDLRYDLFFSCEKDPQTAVFENGKSQMGRFAFEVFRFVKHKNQKMSTVFLHCVTKLCRADDCPMLMPVRL
;
A
#
# COMPACT_ATOMS: atom_id res chain seq x y z
N MET A 1 9.56 0.39 1.74
CA MET A 1 8.32 -0.40 1.52
C MET A 1 8.29 -0.76 0.05
N ASP A 2 8.08 -2.03 -0.26
CA ASP A 2 8.10 -2.55 -1.62
C ASP A 2 6.69 -2.69 -2.18
N TYR A 3 5.74 -3.12 -1.36
CA TYR A 3 4.35 -3.33 -1.79
C TYR A 3 3.43 -3.08 -0.59
N CYS A 4 2.39 -2.27 -0.76
CA CYS A 4 1.34 -2.11 0.23
C CYS A 4 -0.03 -2.29 -0.43
N TYR A 5 -0.88 -3.04 0.24
CA TYR A 5 -2.20 -3.41 -0.24
C TYR A 5 -3.14 -3.61 0.94
N THR A 6 -4.42 -3.75 0.62
CA THR A 6 -5.47 -3.91 1.62
C THR A 6 -6.31 -5.13 1.33
N THR A 7 -6.89 -5.71 2.38
CA THR A 7 -7.79 -6.86 2.31
C THR A 7 -9.05 -6.64 3.16
N PRO A 8 -10.17 -7.32 2.84
CA PRO A 8 -11.39 -7.26 3.64
C PRO A 8 -11.31 -8.09 4.93
N SER A 9 -10.28 -8.91 5.09
CA SER A 9 -10.05 -9.76 6.26
C SER A 9 -8.61 -9.63 6.76
N GLY A 10 -8.34 -10.08 7.99
CA GLY A 10 -6.98 -10.08 8.54
C GLY A 10 -6.00 -11.05 7.86
N ASN A 11 -6.47 -11.88 6.91
CA ASN A 11 -5.61 -12.78 6.15
C ASN A 11 -4.85 -11.98 5.06
N PRO A 12 -3.51 -11.87 5.12
CA PRO A 12 -2.73 -11.19 4.07
C PRO A 12 -2.80 -11.91 2.71
N ASN A 13 -3.25 -13.17 2.67
CA ASN A 13 -3.43 -13.98 1.47
C ASN A 13 -4.91 -14.06 1.03
N ASP A 14 -5.78 -13.12 1.43
CA ASP A 14 -7.14 -13.04 0.91
C ASP A 14 -7.11 -12.86 -0.62
N ASP A 15 -7.98 -13.58 -1.33
CA ASP A 15 -8.06 -13.48 -2.79
C ASP A 15 -8.47 -12.07 -3.23
N LEU A 16 -9.31 -11.39 -2.44
CA LEU A 16 -9.71 -10.01 -2.69
C LEU A 16 -8.70 -9.05 -2.05
N ARG A 17 -7.94 -8.36 -2.91
CA ARG A 17 -6.97 -7.34 -2.51
C ARG A 17 -7.19 -6.05 -3.30
N TYR A 18 -6.83 -4.92 -2.71
CA TYR A 18 -6.72 -3.64 -3.40
C TYR A 18 -5.35 -3.04 -3.17
N ASP A 19 -4.62 -2.84 -4.27
CA ASP A 19 -3.21 -2.47 -4.25
C ASP A 19 -3.08 -0.96 -4.17
N LEU A 20 -2.34 -0.47 -3.16
CA LEU A 20 -2.11 0.96 -2.97
C LEU A 20 -0.89 1.41 -3.78
N PHE A 21 0.20 0.63 -3.68
CA PHE A 21 1.38 0.78 -4.50
C PHE A 21 2.20 -0.50 -4.54
N PHE A 22 2.85 -0.76 -5.67
CA PHE A 22 3.83 -1.81 -5.88
C PHE A 22 5.08 -1.20 -6.51
N SER A 23 6.14 -1.10 -5.71
CA SER A 23 7.43 -0.54 -6.08
C SER A 23 7.27 0.86 -6.70
N CYS A 24 7.49 0.99 -8.00
CA CYS A 24 7.43 2.24 -8.73
C CYS A 24 6.00 2.65 -9.17
N GLU A 25 5.04 1.74 -9.08
CA GLU A 25 3.65 1.96 -9.50
C GLU A 25 2.77 2.22 -8.28
N LYS A 26 1.80 3.13 -8.44
CA LYS A 26 0.86 3.47 -7.38
C LYS A 26 -0.53 3.71 -7.94
N ASP A 27 -1.54 3.44 -7.13
CA ASP A 27 -2.88 3.90 -7.41
C ASP A 27 -2.90 5.45 -7.50
N PRO A 28 -3.67 6.05 -8.43
CA PRO A 28 -3.76 7.50 -8.56
C PRO A 28 -4.16 8.23 -7.27
N GLN A 29 -5.03 7.63 -6.45
CA GLN A 29 -5.50 8.17 -5.18
C GLN A 29 -4.56 7.86 -4.00
N THR A 30 -3.46 7.15 -4.24
CA THR A 30 -2.40 6.93 -3.25
C THR A 30 -1.28 7.96 -3.42
N ALA A 31 -0.85 8.57 -2.31
CA ALA A 31 0.28 9.48 -2.25
C ALA A 31 1.40 8.85 -1.42
N VAL A 32 2.60 8.73 -1.98
CA VAL A 32 3.81 8.29 -1.26
C VAL A 32 4.71 9.49 -1.03
N PHE A 33 4.89 9.87 0.23
CA PHE A 33 5.67 11.05 0.63
C PHE A 33 7.14 10.69 0.91
N GLU A 34 7.36 9.49 1.45
CA GLU A 34 8.69 9.02 1.83
C GLU A 34 8.78 7.51 1.66
N ASN A 35 9.79 7.05 0.92
CA ASN A 35 10.12 5.65 0.76
C ASN A 35 11.61 5.53 0.37
N GLY A 36 12.38 4.70 1.07
CA GLY A 36 13.80 4.49 0.76
C GLY A 36 14.73 5.69 1.03
N LYS A 37 14.26 6.76 1.67
CA LYS A 37 15.11 7.93 2.02
C LYS A 37 15.65 7.89 3.44
N SER A 38 14.96 7.21 4.33
CA SER A 38 15.30 7.07 5.74
C SER A 38 14.84 5.70 6.24
N GLN A 39 14.87 5.50 7.56
CA GLN A 39 14.27 4.33 8.20
C GLN A 39 12.73 4.43 8.32
N MET A 40 12.12 5.48 7.78
CA MET A 40 10.68 5.71 7.77
C MET A 40 10.11 5.63 6.35
N GLY A 41 8.88 5.13 6.25
CA GLY A 41 8.07 5.26 5.05
C GLY A 41 6.74 5.93 5.39
N ARG A 42 6.30 6.87 4.54
CA ARG A 42 5.09 7.65 4.74
C ARG A 42 4.29 7.69 3.45
N PHE A 43 3.04 7.27 3.53
CA PHE A 43 2.08 7.32 2.44
C PHE A 43 0.68 7.59 2.98
N ALA A 44 -0.22 8.02 2.11
CA ALA A 44 -1.64 8.19 2.40
C ALA A 44 -2.46 7.66 1.22
N PHE A 45 -3.69 7.24 1.51
CA PHE A 45 -4.67 6.81 0.52
C PHE A 45 -6.04 7.28 0.98
N GLU A 46 -6.95 7.50 0.04
CA GLU A 46 -8.34 7.84 0.37
C GLU A 46 -9.07 6.64 0.97
N VAL A 47 -9.88 6.86 1.99
CA VAL A 47 -10.67 5.79 2.61
C VAL A 47 -11.71 5.26 1.63
N PHE A 48 -11.87 3.94 1.59
CA PHE A 48 -12.83 3.25 0.74
C PHE A 48 -13.50 2.08 1.49
N ARG A 49 -14.39 1.38 0.79
CA ARG A 49 -15.11 0.21 1.27
C ARG A 49 -15.02 -0.93 0.27
N PHE A 50 -14.77 -2.14 0.76
CA PHE A 50 -14.83 -3.34 -0.08
C PHE A 50 -16.26 -3.66 -0.50
N VAL A 51 -16.46 -3.95 -1.78
CA VAL A 51 -17.77 -4.34 -2.35
C VAL A 51 -18.29 -5.63 -1.71
N LYS A 52 -17.40 -6.55 -1.30
CA LYS A 52 -17.75 -7.75 -0.53
C LYS A 52 -18.55 -7.43 0.74
N HIS A 53 -18.29 -6.27 1.34
CA HIS A 53 -18.99 -5.83 2.53
C HIS A 53 -20.27 -5.04 2.24
N LYS A 54 -20.71 -4.85 0.99
CA LYS A 54 -21.80 -3.93 0.60
C LYS A 54 -23.09 -3.96 1.45
N ASN A 55 -23.44 -5.12 2.02
CA ASN A 55 -24.64 -5.30 2.86
C ASN A 55 -24.35 -5.29 4.37
N GLN A 56 -23.10 -5.02 4.78
CA GLN A 56 -22.68 -4.95 6.17
C GLN A 56 -22.60 -3.49 6.63
N LYS A 57 -22.96 -3.20 7.88
CA LYS A 57 -22.91 -1.84 8.43
C LYS A 57 -21.50 -1.22 8.43
N MET A 58 -20.48 -2.05 8.62
CA MET A 58 -19.07 -1.64 8.66
C MET A 58 -18.27 -2.37 7.58
N SER A 59 -17.20 -1.75 7.10
CA SER A 59 -16.19 -2.40 6.25
C SER A 59 -14.83 -2.17 6.88
N THR A 60 -14.36 -3.13 7.66
CA THR A 60 -12.99 -3.11 8.15
C THR A 60 -12.03 -3.26 6.97
N VAL A 61 -10.99 -2.45 6.96
CA VAL A 61 -9.89 -2.50 5.98
C VAL A 61 -8.65 -2.91 6.74
N PHE A 62 -8.04 -4.02 6.33
CA PHE A 62 -6.76 -4.47 6.87
C PHE A 62 -5.66 -4.03 5.90
N LEU A 63 -4.65 -3.33 6.43
CA LEU A 63 -3.51 -2.85 5.66
C LEU A 63 -2.33 -3.81 5.84
N HIS A 64 -1.75 -4.24 4.72
CA HIS A 64 -0.58 -5.11 4.69
C HIS A 64 0.51 -4.45 3.87
N CYS A 65 1.75 -4.54 4.34
CA CYS A 65 2.90 -3.98 3.65
C CYS A 65 4.08 -4.94 3.70
N VAL A 66 4.73 -5.12 2.56
CA VAL A 66 6.01 -5.81 2.43
C VAL A 66 7.11 -4.77 2.48
N THR A 67 8.04 -4.93 3.43
CA THR A 67 9.19 -4.03 3.58
C THR A 67 10.46 -4.73 3.14
N LYS A 68 11.21 -4.08 2.25
CA LYS A 68 12.52 -4.51 1.79
C LYS A 68 13.58 -3.56 2.31
N LEU A 69 14.69 -4.13 2.79
CA LEU A 69 15.90 -3.37 3.09
C LEU A 69 16.70 -3.21 1.80
N CYS A 70 17.21 -2.00 1.57
CA CYS A 70 18.02 -1.65 0.41
C CYS A 70 19.34 -1.05 0.88
N ARG A 71 20.39 -1.18 0.06
CA ARG A 71 21.59 -0.37 0.25
C ARG A 71 21.25 1.08 -0.05
N ALA A 72 21.91 2.02 0.62
CA ALA A 72 21.61 3.45 0.49
C ALA A 72 21.57 3.92 -0.97
N ASP A 73 22.46 3.41 -1.82
CA ASP A 73 22.55 3.79 -3.23
C ASP A 73 21.41 3.22 -4.10
N ASP A 74 20.79 2.12 -3.68
CA ASP A 74 19.69 1.46 -4.41
C ASP A 74 18.31 1.98 -3.98
N CYS A 75 18.19 2.52 -2.77
CA CYS A 75 16.92 2.92 -2.17
C CYS A 75 16.15 4.04 -2.90
N PRO A 76 16.79 5.03 -3.58
CA PRO A 76 16.06 6.09 -4.29
C PRO A 76 15.09 5.58 -5.36
N MET A 77 15.34 4.38 -5.90
CA MET A 77 14.51 3.75 -6.92
C MET A 77 13.18 3.22 -6.37
N LEU A 78 12.99 3.19 -5.04
CA LEU A 78 11.78 2.70 -4.40
C LEU A 78 10.68 3.77 -4.27
N MET A 79 10.93 5.01 -4.69
CA MET A 79 9.88 6.04 -4.74
C MET A 79 9.03 5.86 -6.00
N PRO A 80 7.71 5.64 -5.88
CA PRO A 80 6.84 5.52 -7.04
C PRO A 80 6.72 6.84 -7.80
N VAL A 81 6.74 6.71 -9.13
CA VAL A 81 6.61 7.84 -10.04
C VAL A 81 5.13 8.18 -10.19
N ARG A 82 4.78 9.47 -10.26
CA ARG A 82 3.45 9.85 -10.74
C ARG A 82 3.39 9.49 -12.23
N LEU A 83 2.61 8.47 -12.58
CA LEU A 83 2.04 8.36 -13.92
C LEU A 83 1.05 9.50 -14.14
#